data_AF-A0A7S2STE8-F1
#
_entry.id   AF-A0A7S2STE8-F1
#
_cell.length_a   1.000
_cell.length_b   1.000
_cell.length_c   1.000
_cell.angle_alpha   90.00
_cell.angle_beta   90.00
_cell.angle_gamma   90.00
#
_symmetry.space_group_name_H-M   'P 1'
#
loop_
_entity.id
_entity.type
_entity.pdbx_description
1 polymer ?
#
loop_
_entity_poly.entity_id
_entity_poly.type
_entity_poly.pdbx_seq_one_letter_code
_entity_poly.pdbx_strand_id
1 'polypeptide(L)'
;SSKTDWRVRAISATNLHLRTNHIYVSSDDLRETGYTYVLPKNVLSKFICIADLRTQVAGYMYGASPPDNDQVKEIRCIVLVPQVGNHLNVTLPHQLPDHDYLEDLEPLGWIHTQPNELPQLPPGDVVQHARILSDNKSWDGEKCIMITCSFTPGSCSLTAYKLTPSGFEWGQKNRESLGQNPQGYGSGMYEKVQMLLSDRFLGFFMVPGDGIWNYNFMGVKHAVGMKYDLKLENPREFYHEFHRPSHFMNFATMEEVEQAAEADHEDFYN
;
A
#
# COMPACT_ATOMS: atom_id res chain seq x y z
N SER A 1 -18.38 -2.44 -18.07
CA SER A 1 -18.09 -1.24 -17.25
C SER A 1 -16.61 -0.81 -17.25
N SER A 2 -15.70 -1.43 -18.02
CA SER A 2 -14.25 -1.23 -17.86
C SER A 2 -13.59 -0.11 -18.69
N LYS A 3 -14.26 0.45 -19.71
CA LYS A 3 -13.61 1.44 -20.62
C LYS A 3 -13.65 2.90 -20.11
N THR A 4 -14.69 3.29 -19.37
CA THR A 4 -14.91 4.69 -18.94
C THR A 4 -14.51 4.98 -17.49
N ASP A 5 -14.59 4.00 -16.60
CA ASP A 5 -14.41 4.18 -15.15
C ASP A 5 -12.94 4.55 -14.78
N TRP A 6 -11.95 3.89 -15.38
CA TRP A 6 -10.54 4.12 -15.03
C TRP A 6 -10.03 5.51 -15.42
N ARG A 7 -10.57 6.13 -16.49
CA ARG A 7 -10.15 7.47 -16.94
C ARG A 7 -10.57 8.55 -15.95
N VAL A 8 -11.81 8.48 -15.46
CA VAL A 8 -12.32 9.41 -14.44
C VAL A 8 -11.49 9.29 -13.16
N ARG A 9 -11.16 8.07 -12.76
CA ARG A 9 -10.29 7.84 -11.60
C ARG A 9 -8.86 8.31 -11.83
N ALA A 10 -8.29 8.11 -13.03
CA ALA A 10 -6.96 8.61 -13.37
C ALA A 10 -6.87 10.14 -13.28
N ILE A 11 -7.88 10.86 -13.80
CA ILE A 11 -7.96 12.32 -13.67
C ILE A 11 -8.13 12.72 -12.20
N SER A 12 -8.95 11.99 -11.44
CA SER A 12 -9.15 12.29 -10.01
C SER A 12 -7.89 12.06 -9.18
N ALA A 13 -7.10 11.05 -9.53
CA ALA A 13 -5.86 10.68 -8.83
C ALA A 13 -4.77 11.75 -8.95
N THR A 14 -4.79 12.59 -9.99
CA THR A 14 -3.81 13.69 -10.11
C THR A 14 -3.92 14.71 -8.97
N ASN A 15 -5.09 14.78 -8.31
CA ASN A 15 -5.35 15.67 -7.18
C ASN A 15 -5.03 15.06 -5.81
N LEU A 16 -4.49 13.82 -5.74
CA LEU A 16 -4.15 13.17 -4.46
C LEU A 16 -3.15 13.98 -3.64
N HIS A 17 -2.25 14.71 -4.30
CA HIS A 17 -1.28 15.60 -3.65
C HIS A 17 -1.94 16.71 -2.81
N LEU A 18 -3.16 17.15 -3.15
CA LEU A 18 -3.87 18.16 -2.35
C LEU A 18 -4.26 17.63 -0.97
N ARG A 19 -4.50 16.31 -0.85
CA ARG A 19 -4.88 15.66 0.40
C ARG A 19 -3.72 15.55 1.38
N THR A 20 -2.47 15.60 0.89
CA THR A 20 -1.28 15.51 1.76
C THR A 20 -1.10 16.77 2.62
N ASN A 21 -1.83 17.85 2.33
CA ASN A 21 -1.85 19.06 3.14
C ASN A 21 -2.67 18.92 4.41
N HIS A 22 -3.62 17.98 4.43
CA HIS A 22 -4.57 17.79 5.53
C HIS A 22 -4.56 16.31 5.94
N ILE A 23 -3.69 15.99 6.89
CA ILE A 23 -3.51 14.64 7.41
C ILE A 23 -3.90 14.61 8.89
N TYR A 24 -4.84 13.74 9.23
CA TYR A 24 -5.29 13.49 10.60
C TYR A 24 -4.75 12.14 11.08
N VAL A 25 -4.35 12.06 12.35
CA VAL A 25 -3.87 10.81 12.97
C VAL A 25 -4.81 10.50 14.14
N SER A 26 -5.38 9.29 14.16
CA SER A 26 -6.23 8.87 15.28
C SER A 26 -5.36 8.65 16.52
N SER A 27 -5.68 9.36 17.59
CA SER A 27 -4.99 9.30 18.89
C SER A 27 -5.89 8.81 20.03
N ASP A 28 -7.10 8.36 19.72
CA ASP A 28 -8.11 8.00 20.73
C ASP A 28 -7.82 6.62 21.34
N ASP A 29 -8.06 6.48 22.64
CA ASP A 29 -8.02 5.23 23.41
C ASP A 29 -6.68 4.47 23.33
N LEU A 30 -5.57 5.20 23.23
CA LEU A 30 -4.23 4.61 23.21
C LEU A 30 -3.84 4.07 24.59
N ARG A 31 -3.37 2.82 24.63
CA ARG A 31 -2.72 2.27 25.83
C ARG A 31 -1.37 2.96 26.02
N GLU A 32 -1.07 3.37 27.25
CA GLU A 32 0.26 3.92 27.62
C GLU A 32 1.39 2.89 27.49
N THR A 33 1.05 1.60 27.33
CA THR A 33 2.00 0.50 27.20
C THR A 33 2.08 0.02 25.75
N GLY A 34 3.27 0.12 25.16
CA GLY A 34 3.56 -0.36 23.81
C GLY A 34 4.55 0.51 23.06
N TYR A 35 4.92 0.09 21.85
CA TYR A 35 5.79 0.88 20.98
C TYR A 35 5.06 2.09 20.40
N THR A 36 5.78 3.21 20.26
CA THR A 36 5.33 4.37 19.49
C THR A 36 5.98 4.37 18.10
N TYR A 37 5.16 4.45 17.05
CA TYR A 37 5.64 4.40 15.67
C TYR A 37 5.75 5.81 15.08
N VAL A 38 6.85 6.11 14.40
CA VAL A 38 7.10 7.42 13.79
C VAL A 38 7.22 7.25 12.28
N LEU A 39 6.25 7.80 11.54
CA LEU A 39 6.19 7.73 10.08
C LEU A 39 6.67 9.08 9.48
N PRO A 40 7.73 9.08 8.65
CA PRO A 40 8.20 10.32 8.06
C PRO A 40 7.23 10.84 6.98
N LYS A 41 6.97 12.14 6.99
CA LYS A 41 5.96 12.78 6.12
C LYS A 41 6.27 12.62 4.64
N ASN A 42 7.53 12.56 4.24
CA ASN A 42 7.92 12.48 2.83
C ASN A 42 7.46 11.17 2.19
N VAL A 43 7.63 10.02 2.87
CA VAL A 43 7.17 8.73 2.35
C VAL A 43 5.66 8.62 2.42
N LEU A 44 5.01 9.14 3.46
CA LEU A 44 3.55 9.18 3.53
C LEU A 44 2.94 9.98 2.37
N SER A 45 3.44 11.20 2.13
CA SER A 45 2.96 12.03 1.02
C SER A 45 3.15 11.35 -0.33
N LYS A 46 4.32 10.76 -0.59
CA LYS A 46 4.53 10.02 -1.84
C LYS A 46 3.64 8.78 -1.94
N PHE A 47 3.44 8.03 -0.86
CA PHE A 47 2.56 6.86 -0.80
C PHE A 47 1.10 7.24 -1.13
N ILE A 48 0.60 8.35 -0.60
CA ILE A 48 -0.72 8.90 -0.95
C ILE A 48 -0.77 9.30 -2.43
N CYS A 49 0.24 10.01 -2.93
CA CYS A 49 0.26 10.51 -4.31
C CYS A 49 0.31 9.40 -5.37
N ILE A 50 0.87 8.23 -5.07
CA ILE A 50 0.92 7.12 -6.03
C ILE A 50 -0.32 6.24 -6.03
N ALA A 51 -1.26 6.44 -5.09
CA ALA A 51 -2.39 5.55 -4.89
C ALA A 51 -3.53 5.75 -5.90
N ASP A 52 -4.61 4.98 -5.75
CA ASP A 52 -5.91 5.21 -6.38
C ASP A 52 -6.97 5.49 -5.31
N LEU A 53 -7.98 6.29 -5.64
CA LEU A 53 -9.05 6.64 -4.69
C LEU A 53 -10.00 5.48 -4.35
N ARG A 54 -10.01 4.41 -5.15
CA ARG A 54 -10.96 3.30 -5.01
C ARG A 54 -10.29 1.95 -4.84
N THR A 55 -9.15 1.75 -5.49
CA THR A 55 -8.35 0.54 -5.38
C THR A 55 -7.31 0.71 -4.27
N GLN A 56 -7.32 -0.20 -3.31
CA GLN A 56 -6.33 -0.22 -2.23
C GLN A 56 -4.93 -0.52 -2.77
N VAL A 57 -3.95 0.14 -2.19
CA VAL A 57 -2.50 -0.05 -2.42
C VAL A 57 -1.86 -0.28 -1.07
N ALA A 58 -0.93 -1.23 -0.97
CA ALA A 58 -0.19 -1.55 0.23
C ALA A 58 1.33 -1.45 0.05
N GLY A 59 2.03 -1.20 1.15
CA GLY A 59 3.48 -1.25 1.24
C GLY A 59 3.93 -1.87 2.56
N TYR A 60 4.99 -2.67 2.52
CA TYR A 60 5.62 -3.18 3.73
C TYR A 60 6.47 -2.10 4.37
N MET A 61 6.48 -2.05 5.71
CA MET A 61 7.20 -1.05 6.48
C MET A 61 8.42 -1.68 7.13
N TYR A 62 9.56 -1.02 6.99
CA TYR A 62 10.81 -1.40 7.62
C TYR A 62 11.38 -0.21 8.37
N GLY A 63 12.00 -0.47 9.51
CA GLY A 63 12.50 0.58 10.38
C GLY A 63 13.42 0.08 11.46
N ALA A 64 13.74 0.96 12.39
CA ALA A 64 14.58 0.66 13.54
C ALA A 64 14.21 1.58 14.71
N SER A 65 14.55 1.16 15.92
CA SER A 65 14.52 2.06 17.06
C SER A 65 15.70 3.04 17.01
N PRO A 66 15.50 4.30 17.42
CA PRO A 66 16.62 5.21 17.58
C PRO A 66 17.54 4.73 18.72
N PRO A 67 18.85 5.05 18.71
CA PRO A 67 19.82 4.50 19.67
C PRO A 67 19.54 4.84 21.14
N ASP A 68 18.77 5.90 21.39
CA ASP A 68 18.43 6.44 22.70
C ASP A 68 17.08 5.96 23.25
N ASN A 69 16.23 5.32 22.44
CA ASN A 69 14.89 4.90 22.87
C ASN A 69 14.38 3.66 22.11
N ASP A 70 14.39 2.51 22.78
CA ASP A 70 13.93 1.22 22.23
C ASP A 70 12.40 1.12 22.09
N GLN A 71 11.64 1.92 22.83
CA GLN A 71 10.17 1.96 22.77
C GLN A 71 9.64 2.76 21.57
N VAL A 72 10.51 3.45 20.84
CA VAL A 72 10.15 4.16 19.60
C VAL A 72 10.58 3.34 18.40
N LYS A 73 9.73 3.28 17.38
CA LYS A 73 10.01 2.63 16.09
C LYS A 73 9.93 3.66 14.97
N GLU A 74 11.08 4.03 14.42
CA GLU A 74 11.13 4.93 13.26
C GLU A 74 10.95 4.12 11.98
N ILE A 75 9.88 4.38 11.22
CA ILE A 75 9.67 3.77 9.91
C ILE A 75 10.59 4.48 8.91
N ARG A 76 11.59 3.76 8.40
CA ARG A 76 12.62 4.33 7.51
C ARG A 76 12.39 3.99 6.04
N CYS A 77 11.71 2.88 5.77
CA CYS A 77 11.48 2.41 4.42
C CYS A 77 10.03 1.93 4.24
N ILE A 78 9.45 2.27 3.09
CA ILE A 78 8.25 1.60 2.57
C ILE A 78 8.63 0.82 1.32
N VAL A 79 8.43 -0.49 1.34
CA VAL A 79 8.67 -1.36 0.19
C VAL A 79 7.35 -1.63 -0.53
N LEU A 80 7.26 -1.26 -1.80
CA LEU A 80 6.19 -1.71 -2.67
C LEU A 80 6.60 -3.01 -3.36
N VAL A 81 5.69 -3.98 -3.32
CA VAL A 81 5.85 -5.28 -3.97
C VAL A 81 4.82 -5.38 -5.12
N PRO A 82 4.99 -6.33 -6.07
CA PRO A 82 3.95 -6.64 -7.04
C PRO A 82 2.62 -6.86 -6.33
N GLN A 83 1.55 -6.19 -6.75
CA GLN A 83 0.27 -6.28 -6.03
C GLN A 83 -0.94 -6.01 -6.91
N VAL A 84 -2.07 -6.62 -6.54
CA VAL A 84 -3.39 -6.37 -7.14
C VAL A 84 -4.35 -5.98 -6.03
N GLY A 85 -5.00 -4.83 -6.20
CA GLY A 85 -5.92 -4.29 -5.21
C GLY A 85 -7.36 -4.36 -5.69
N ASN A 86 -8.29 -4.23 -4.75
CA ASN A 86 -9.67 -3.86 -5.04
C ASN A 86 -10.14 -2.85 -3.99
N HIS A 87 -11.44 -2.67 -3.83
CA HIS A 87 -11.99 -1.69 -2.89
C HIS A 87 -12.00 -2.17 -1.42
N LEU A 88 -11.81 -3.47 -1.19
CA LEU A 88 -11.88 -4.12 0.12
C LEU A 88 -10.54 -4.62 0.62
N ASN A 89 -9.66 -5.09 -0.28
CA ASN A 89 -8.38 -5.70 0.10
C ASN A 89 -7.32 -5.56 -1.00
N VAL A 90 -6.11 -5.97 -0.64
CA VAL A 90 -4.93 -6.05 -1.50
C VAL A 90 -4.34 -7.45 -1.47
N THR A 91 -4.07 -8.01 -2.65
CA THR A 91 -3.38 -9.28 -2.80
C THR A 91 -1.90 -9.02 -3.04
N LEU A 92 -1.06 -9.58 -2.17
CA LEU A 92 0.40 -9.50 -2.21
C LEU A 92 1.00 -10.90 -2.44
N PRO A 93 2.20 -11.00 -3.04
CA PRO A 93 2.99 -12.23 -3.09
C PRO A 93 3.36 -12.73 -1.70
N HIS A 94 3.61 -14.03 -1.58
CA HIS A 94 4.08 -14.64 -0.33
C HIS A 94 5.52 -14.27 0.02
N GLN A 95 6.36 -14.04 -0.98
CA GLN A 95 7.75 -13.63 -0.75
C GLN A 95 7.75 -12.27 -0.04
N LEU A 96 8.38 -12.20 1.13
CA LEU A 96 8.66 -10.94 1.80
C LEU A 96 9.83 -10.21 1.15
N PRO A 97 9.91 -8.86 1.30
CA PRO A 97 11.05 -8.08 0.84
C PRO A 97 12.38 -8.59 1.40
N ASP A 98 13.35 -8.74 0.50
CA ASP A 98 14.72 -9.13 0.80
C ASP A 98 15.67 -8.30 -0.07
N HIS A 99 16.61 -7.60 0.55
CA HIS A 99 17.61 -6.75 -0.10
C HIS A 99 18.63 -6.24 0.95
N ASP A 100 19.89 -6.05 0.54
CA ASP A 100 21.00 -5.47 1.32
C ASP A 100 20.62 -4.19 2.12
N TYR A 101 19.82 -3.27 1.55
CA TYR A 101 19.41 -2.04 2.25
C TYR A 101 18.41 -2.26 3.39
N LEU A 102 17.85 -3.47 3.51
CA LEU A 102 16.92 -3.87 4.56
C LEU A 102 17.60 -4.67 5.67
N GLU A 103 18.87 -5.09 5.53
CA GLU A 103 19.56 -5.95 6.51
C GLU A 103 19.63 -5.32 7.91
N ASP A 104 19.83 -4.00 7.97
CA ASP A 104 19.90 -3.24 9.22
C ASP A 104 18.53 -2.79 9.75
N LEU A 105 17.43 -3.18 9.10
CA LEU A 105 16.07 -2.78 9.45
C LEU A 105 15.22 -3.98 9.86
N GLU A 106 14.36 -3.80 10.86
CA GLU A 106 13.36 -4.79 11.24
C GLU A 106 12.01 -4.51 10.53
N PRO A 107 11.23 -5.55 10.19
CA PRO A 107 9.89 -5.38 9.65
C PRO A 107 8.95 -4.82 10.73
N LEU A 108 8.25 -3.74 10.40
CA LEU A 108 7.30 -3.05 11.28
C LEU A 108 5.84 -3.25 10.81
N GLY A 109 5.61 -4.21 9.92
CA GLY A 109 4.29 -4.54 9.41
C GLY A 109 4.01 -3.91 8.03
N TRP A 110 2.80 -3.41 7.82
CA TRP A 110 2.40 -2.85 6.52
C TRP A 110 1.43 -1.66 6.65
N ILE A 111 1.44 -0.81 5.63
CA ILE A 111 0.51 0.30 5.43
C ILE A 111 -0.31 0.04 4.18
N HIS A 112 -1.59 0.39 4.19
CA HIS A 112 -2.42 0.37 2.99
C HIS A 112 -3.42 1.52 2.93
N THR A 113 -3.80 1.90 1.71
CA THR A 113 -4.87 2.87 1.50
C THR A 113 -6.24 2.21 1.66
N GLN A 114 -7.22 2.98 2.12
CA GLN A 114 -8.62 2.58 2.14
C GLN A 114 -9.51 3.68 1.52
N PRO A 115 -10.46 3.34 0.63
CA PRO A 115 -11.30 4.32 -0.05
C PRO A 115 -12.20 5.13 0.88
N ASN A 116 -12.61 4.52 2.00
CA ASN A 116 -13.49 5.12 3.00
C ASN A 116 -12.92 4.87 4.38
N GLU A 117 -13.17 5.80 5.29
CA GLU A 117 -12.87 5.62 6.70
C GLU A 117 -13.85 4.65 7.37
N LEU A 118 -13.27 3.66 8.04
CA LEU A 118 -13.99 2.64 8.76
C LEU A 118 -13.80 2.86 10.27
N PRO A 119 -14.85 2.66 11.09
CA PRO A 119 -14.76 2.83 12.54
C PRO A 119 -13.95 1.72 13.22
N GLN A 120 -13.67 0.63 12.49
CA GLN A 120 -12.97 -0.55 12.96
C GLN A 120 -12.01 -1.06 11.90
N LEU A 121 -10.99 -1.80 12.32
CA LEU A 121 -10.13 -2.53 11.40
C LEU A 121 -11.01 -3.48 10.55
N PRO A 122 -10.77 -3.61 9.24
CA PRO A 122 -11.40 -4.63 8.42
C PRO A 122 -11.05 -6.06 8.87
N PRO A 123 -11.99 -7.02 8.84
CA PRO A 123 -11.67 -8.41 9.10
C PRO A 123 -10.62 -8.98 8.14
N GLY A 124 -10.62 -8.51 6.89
CA GLY A 124 -9.65 -8.90 5.87
C GLY A 124 -8.21 -8.57 6.27
N ASP A 125 -8.00 -7.43 6.93
CA ASP A 125 -6.67 -6.99 7.37
C ASP A 125 -6.19 -7.86 8.54
N VAL A 126 -7.10 -8.23 9.45
CA VAL A 126 -6.79 -9.19 10.54
C VAL A 126 -6.35 -10.54 9.98
N VAL A 127 -7.08 -11.06 9.00
CA VAL A 127 -6.73 -12.34 8.34
C VAL A 127 -5.39 -12.22 7.60
N GLN A 128 -5.19 -11.15 6.84
CA GLN A 128 -3.97 -10.92 6.07
C GLN A 128 -2.75 -10.77 6.98
N HIS A 129 -2.84 -9.95 8.02
CA HIS A 129 -1.75 -9.73 8.95
C HIS A 129 -1.43 -10.99 9.77
N ALA A 130 -2.44 -11.72 10.25
CA ALA A 130 -2.24 -13.00 10.94
C ALA A 130 -1.60 -14.05 10.03
N ARG A 131 -1.97 -14.09 8.75
CA ARG A 131 -1.33 -14.97 7.75
C ARG A 131 0.14 -14.62 7.56
N ILE A 132 0.47 -13.33 7.37
CA ILE A 132 1.85 -12.90 7.18
C ILE A 132 2.71 -13.26 8.40
N LEU A 133 2.22 -12.98 9.61
CA LEU A 133 2.89 -13.34 10.88
C LEU A 133 3.09 -14.86 11.01
N SER A 134 2.08 -15.64 10.64
CA SER A 134 2.13 -17.11 10.73
C SER A 134 3.09 -17.73 9.74
N ASP A 135 3.19 -17.16 8.54
CA ASP A 135 3.97 -17.72 7.44
C ASP A 135 5.44 -17.22 7.50
N ASN A 136 5.72 -16.14 8.25
CA ASN A 136 7.05 -15.50 8.31
C ASN A 136 7.51 -15.24 9.75
N LYS A 137 8.48 -16.04 10.21
CA LYS A 137 9.06 -15.93 11.56
C LYS A 137 9.89 -14.67 11.80
N SER A 138 10.23 -13.93 10.75
CA SER A 138 10.95 -12.65 10.87
C SER A 138 10.07 -11.53 11.41
N TRP A 139 8.75 -11.67 11.32
CA TRP A 139 7.81 -10.68 11.86
C TRP A 139 7.51 -10.99 13.32
N ASP A 140 7.58 -9.95 14.15
CA ASP A 140 7.25 -10.02 15.57
C ASP A 140 5.84 -9.45 15.78
N GLY A 141 4.93 -10.26 16.32
CA GLY A 141 3.53 -9.87 16.55
C GLY A 141 3.36 -8.69 17.51
N GLU A 142 4.35 -8.41 18.37
CA GLU A 142 4.32 -7.25 19.27
C GLU A 142 4.84 -5.96 18.62
N LYS A 143 5.59 -6.06 17.52
CA LYS A 143 6.23 -4.92 16.81
C LYS A 143 5.62 -4.62 15.44
N CYS A 144 5.03 -5.62 14.78
CA CYS A 144 4.45 -5.43 13.47
C CYS A 144 3.03 -4.87 13.59
N ILE A 145 2.74 -3.81 12.83
CA ILE A 145 1.45 -3.12 12.87
C ILE A 145 0.80 -3.04 11.48
N MET A 146 -0.48 -2.68 11.45
CA MET A 146 -1.22 -2.30 10.25
C MET A 146 -1.53 -0.81 10.33
N ILE A 147 -1.12 -0.05 9.33
CA ILE A 147 -1.54 1.35 9.19
C ILE A 147 -2.58 1.43 8.09
N THR A 148 -3.76 1.90 8.44
CA THR A 148 -4.80 2.24 7.47
C THR A 148 -4.67 3.72 7.10
N CYS A 149 -4.58 4.02 5.80
CA CYS A 149 -4.54 5.37 5.25
C CYS A 149 -5.86 5.64 4.50
N SER A 150 -6.76 6.33 5.17
CA SER A 150 -8.12 6.61 4.74
C SER A 150 -8.24 7.86 3.88
N PHE A 151 -9.00 7.79 2.79
CA PHE A 151 -9.35 8.97 2.01
C PHE A 151 -10.67 9.59 2.46
N THR A 152 -10.58 10.67 3.23
CA THR A 152 -11.70 11.52 3.67
C THR A 152 -11.88 12.72 2.71
N PRO A 153 -13.03 13.42 2.65
CA PRO A 153 -13.17 14.56 1.74
C PRO A 153 -12.06 15.63 1.94
N GLY A 154 -11.24 15.85 0.89
CA GLY A 154 -10.14 16.83 0.89
C GLY A 154 -8.94 16.52 1.80
N SER A 155 -8.90 15.36 2.46
CA SER A 155 -7.90 15.02 3.48
C SER A 155 -7.56 13.53 3.45
N CYS A 156 -6.64 13.12 4.35
CA CYS A 156 -6.44 11.72 4.70
C CYS A 156 -6.50 11.54 6.22
N SER A 157 -7.00 10.40 6.70
CA SER A 157 -6.89 9.99 8.11
C SER A 157 -6.05 8.72 8.23
N LEU A 158 -5.22 8.63 9.28
CA LEU A 158 -4.39 7.47 9.55
C LEU A 158 -4.73 6.87 10.91
N THR A 159 -4.83 5.55 10.95
CA THR A 159 -4.91 4.79 12.21
C THR A 159 -3.95 3.61 12.15
N ALA A 160 -3.22 3.40 13.23
CA ALA A 160 -2.32 2.26 13.39
C ALA A 160 -2.94 1.23 14.34
N TYR A 161 -2.84 -0.04 13.96
CA TYR A 161 -3.40 -1.17 14.70
C TYR A 161 -2.36 -2.26 14.92
N LYS A 162 -2.45 -2.95 16.05
CA LYS A 162 -1.73 -4.20 16.33
C LYS A 162 -2.74 -5.31 16.56
N LEU A 163 -2.42 -6.53 16.16
CA LEU A 163 -3.26 -7.69 16.52
C LEU A 163 -3.10 -8.04 17.99
N THR A 164 -4.20 -8.43 18.61
CA THR A 164 -4.17 -9.10 19.90
C THR A 164 -3.89 -10.60 19.68
N PRO A 165 -3.48 -11.35 20.72
CA PRO A 165 -3.35 -12.81 20.62
C PRO A 165 -4.63 -13.49 20.11
N SER A 166 -5.81 -13.02 20.55
CA SER A 166 -7.10 -13.52 20.05
C SER A 166 -7.34 -13.19 18.58
N GLY A 167 -6.93 -12.00 18.13
CA GLY A 167 -6.99 -11.60 16.72
C GLY A 167 -6.11 -12.46 15.83
N PHE A 168 -4.89 -12.76 16.29
CA PHE A 168 -3.97 -13.64 15.60
C PHE A 168 -4.55 -15.06 15.43
N GLU A 169 -5.03 -15.67 16.52
CA GLU A 169 -5.66 -17.00 16.47
C GLU A 169 -6.91 -17.02 15.58
N TRP A 170 -7.73 -15.97 15.65
CA TRP A 170 -8.94 -15.86 14.84
C TRP A 170 -8.58 -15.71 13.36
N GLY A 171 -7.61 -14.86 13.02
CA GLY A 171 -7.14 -14.64 11.65
C GLY A 171 -6.55 -15.90 11.02
N GLN A 172 -5.81 -16.70 11.80
CA GLN A 172 -5.28 -17.99 11.35
C GLN A 172 -6.39 -19.01 11.01
N LYS A 173 -7.47 -19.04 11.79
CA LYS A 173 -8.60 -19.95 11.56
C LYS A 173 -9.48 -19.53 10.39
N ASN A 174 -9.49 -18.25 10.03
CA ASN A 174 -10.39 -17.66 9.04
C ASN A 174 -9.69 -17.29 7.72
N ARG A 175 -8.61 -17.98 7.35
CA ARG A 175 -7.82 -17.72 6.12
C ARG A 175 -8.63 -17.63 4.82
N GLU A 176 -9.76 -18.33 4.75
CA GLU A 176 -10.64 -18.39 3.57
C GLU A 176 -11.93 -17.54 3.73
N SER A 177 -12.13 -16.92 4.89
CA SER A 177 -13.35 -16.16 5.19
C SER A 177 -13.22 -14.71 4.71
N LEU A 178 -13.79 -14.42 3.54
CA LEU A 178 -13.76 -13.10 2.89
C LEU A 178 -15.08 -12.31 3.05
N GLY A 179 -15.96 -12.75 3.95
CA GLY A 179 -17.25 -12.09 4.21
C GLY A 179 -17.12 -10.79 4.99
N GLN A 180 -18.06 -9.85 4.83
CA GLN A 180 -18.07 -8.57 5.56
C GLN A 180 -18.33 -8.72 7.06
N ASN A 181 -19.04 -9.78 7.48
CA ASN A 181 -19.33 -10.07 8.88
C ASN A 181 -18.98 -11.53 9.19
N PRO A 182 -17.68 -11.87 9.29
CA PRO A 182 -17.27 -13.22 9.56
C PRO A 182 -17.55 -13.58 11.02
N GLN A 183 -17.96 -14.83 11.25
CA GLN A 183 -18.39 -15.29 12.57
C GLN A 183 -17.26 -15.16 13.60
N GLY A 184 -17.59 -14.64 14.78
CA GLY A 184 -16.64 -14.45 15.87
C GLY A 184 -15.72 -13.24 15.73
N TYR A 185 -15.86 -12.43 14.67
CA TYR A 185 -15.15 -11.15 14.56
C TYR A 185 -15.68 -10.11 15.56
N GLY A 186 -14.79 -9.30 16.12
CA GLY A 186 -15.16 -8.22 17.03
C GLY A 186 -13.98 -7.31 17.39
N SER A 187 -14.25 -6.26 18.17
CA SER A 187 -13.26 -5.25 18.56
C SER A 187 -12.09 -5.78 19.39
N GLY A 188 -12.22 -6.96 20.01
CA GLY A 188 -11.14 -7.61 20.76
C GLY A 188 -10.02 -8.21 19.90
N MET A 189 -10.14 -8.19 18.57
CA MET A 189 -9.15 -8.78 17.66
C MET A 189 -7.93 -7.88 17.41
N TYR A 190 -8.04 -6.60 17.73
CA TYR A 190 -6.99 -5.62 17.47
C TYR A 190 -7.00 -4.54 18.56
N GLU A 191 -5.90 -3.83 18.67
CA GLU A 191 -5.78 -2.63 19.50
C GLU A 191 -5.16 -1.49 18.69
N LYS A 192 -5.60 -0.26 18.96
CA LYS A 192 -4.98 0.93 18.37
C LYS A 192 -3.63 1.15 19.04
N VAL A 193 -2.63 1.54 18.24
CA VAL A 193 -1.28 1.84 18.73
C VAL A 193 -0.88 3.26 18.37
N GLN A 194 0.02 3.83 19.16
CA GLN A 194 0.43 5.21 19.00
C GLN A 194 1.28 5.39 17.75
N MET A 195 0.90 6.33 16.90
CA MET A 195 1.67 6.74 15.73
C MET A 195 1.82 8.26 15.69
N LEU A 196 2.98 8.74 15.26
CA LEU A 196 3.29 10.14 15.04
C LEU A 196 3.82 10.36 13.62
N LEU A 197 3.58 11.54 13.07
CA LEU A 197 4.20 11.98 11.82
C LEU A 197 5.42 12.84 12.14
N SER A 198 6.50 12.65 11.39
CA SER A 198 7.75 13.38 11.59
C SER A 198 8.27 14.01 10.30
N ASP A 199 8.84 15.20 10.43
CA ASP A 199 9.65 15.89 9.42
C ASP A 199 11.15 15.91 9.80
N ARG A 200 11.52 15.28 10.93
CA ARG A 200 12.90 15.27 11.44
C ARG A 200 13.85 14.39 10.63
N PHE A 201 13.32 13.41 9.91
CA PHE A 201 14.08 12.51 9.07
C PHE A 201 13.28 12.15 7.82
N LEU A 202 13.98 11.65 6.81
CA LEU A 202 13.41 11.21 5.55
C LEU A 202 13.41 9.69 5.51
N GLY A 203 12.28 9.11 5.14
CA GLY A 203 12.24 7.72 4.72
C GLY A 203 12.56 7.58 3.22
N PHE A 204 12.75 6.34 2.77
CA PHE A 204 12.96 6.01 1.37
C PHE A 204 12.00 4.90 0.90
N PHE A 205 11.97 4.64 -0.40
CA PHE A 205 11.19 3.56 -0.99
C PHE A 205 12.09 2.51 -1.61
N MET A 206 11.58 1.29 -1.63
CA MET A 206 12.06 0.25 -2.53
C MET A 206 10.89 -0.25 -3.36
N VAL A 207 11.18 -0.62 -4.60
CA VAL A 207 10.19 -1.08 -5.58
C VAL A 207 10.72 -2.33 -6.29
N PRO A 208 9.88 -3.08 -7.02
CA PRO A 208 10.33 -4.26 -7.76
C PRO A 208 11.41 -3.89 -8.78
N GLY A 209 12.31 -4.83 -9.09
CA GLY A 209 13.45 -4.60 -10.01
C GLY A 209 13.04 -4.07 -11.39
N ASP A 210 11.89 -4.51 -11.91
CA ASP A 210 11.29 -4.03 -13.15
C ASP A 210 10.56 -2.68 -13.03
N GLY A 211 10.43 -2.16 -11.79
CA GLY A 211 9.71 -0.93 -11.45
C GLY A 211 8.19 -1.05 -11.43
N ILE A 212 7.63 -2.24 -11.68
CA ILE A 212 6.19 -2.48 -11.76
C ILE A 212 5.72 -3.05 -10.43
N TRP A 213 5.17 -2.20 -9.57
CA TRP A 213 4.49 -2.66 -8.35
C TRP A 213 2.99 -2.86 -8.58
N ASN A 214 2.37 -2.09 -9.48
CA ASN A 214 0.93 -2.13 -9.72
C ASN A 214 0.55 -3.12 -10.83
N TYR A 215 -0.06 -4.24 -10.47
CA TYR A 215 -0.56 -5.25 -11.41
C TYR A 215 -2.06 -5.14 -11.69
N ASN A 216 -2.76 -4.09 -11.24
CA ASN A 216 -4.21 -3.96 -11.43
C ASN A 216 -4.64 -3.96 -12.92
N PHE A 217 -3.80 -3.47 -13.84
CA PHE A 217 -4.07 -3.53 -15.29
C PHE A 217 -3.44 -4.75 -15.98
N MET A 218 -2.75 -5.59 -15.22
CA MET A 218 -2.02 -6.78 -15.68
C MET A 218 -2.31 -7.98 -14.75
N GLY A 219 -3.53 -8.09 -14.22
CA GLY A 219 -3.86 -9.04 -13.14
C GLY A 219 -3.53 -10.50 -13.46
N VAL A 220 -3.60 -10.89 -14.74
CA VAL A 220 -3.22 -12.24 -15.21
C VAL A 220 -1.73 -12.55 -15.04
N LYS A 221 -0.87 -11.53 -14.93
CA LYS A 221 0.58 -11.67 -14.69
C LYS A 221 0.92 -11.72 -13.20
N HIS A 222 -0.02 -11.41 -12.32
CA HIS A 222 0.19 -11.46 -10.88
C HIS A 222 -0.16 -12.84 -10.35
N ALA A 223 0.75 -13.43 -9.56
CA ALA A 223 0.52 -14.68 -8.88
C ALA A 223 1.04 -14.58 -7.43
N VAL A 224 0.29 -15.14 -6.48
CA VAL A 224 0.67 -15.08 -5.06
C VAL A 224 2.01 -15.79 -4.78
N GLY A 225 2.36 -16.80 -5.58
CA GLY A 225 3.65 -17.49 -5.50
C GLY A 225 4.77 -16.87 -6.35
N MET A 226 4.56 -15.70 -6.96
CA MET A 226 5.58 -15.07 -7.80
C MET A 226 6.77 -14.61 -6.96
N LYS A 227 7.95 -14.60 -7.59
CA LYS A 227 9.16 -14.02 -7.02
C LYS A 227 9.45 -12.66 -7.61
N TYR A 228 10.16 -11.84 -6.85
CA TYR A 228 10.59 -10.52 -7.28
C TYR A 228 11.91 -10.14 -6.61
N ASP A 229 12.68 -9.31 -7.30
CA ASP A 229 13.83 -8.61 -6.76
C ASP A 229 13.44 -7.16 -6.47
N LEU A 230 14.26 -6.44 -5.71
CA LEU A 230 14.01 -5.06 -5.32
C LEU A 230 15.11 -4.11 -5.82
N LYS A 231 14.77 -2.83 -5.92
CA LYS A 231 15.73 -1.74 -6.16
C LYS A 231 15.34 -0.49 -5.38
N LEU A 232 16.33 0.36 -5.14
CA LEU A 232 16.17 1.69 -4.55
C LEU A 232 15.66 2.66 -5.62
N GLU A 233 14.35 2.89 -5.68
CA GLU A 233 13.72 3.87 -6.57
C GLU A 233 12.41 4.36 -5.95
N ASN A 234 12.00 5.58 -6.29
CA ASN A 234 10.69 6.07 -5.90
C ASN A 234 9.58 5.39 -6.70
N PRO A 235 8.43 5.07 -6.09
CA PRO A 235 7.34 4.44 -6.79
C PRO A 235 6.68 5.36 -7.81
N ARG A 236 6.29 4.77 -8.93
CA ARG A 236 5.49 5.41 -9.99
C ARG A 236 4.03 5.46 -9.58
N GLU A 237 3.29 6.43 -10.10
CA GLU A 237 1.87 6.63 -9.82
C GLU A 237 1.01 5.45 -10.33
N PHE A 238 -0.15 5.22 -9.71
CA PHE A 238 -1.04 4.11 -10.05
C PHE A 238 -1.33 4.00 -11.56
N TYR A 239 -1.55 5.14 -12.22
CA TYR A 239 -1.91 5.23 -13.64
C TYR A 239 -0.73 5.52 -14.58
N HIS A 240 0.51 5.38 -14.11
CA HIS A 240 1.73 5.54 -14.92
C HIS A 240 1.74 4.51 -16.07
N GLU A 241 2.30 4.89 -17.23
CA GLU A 241 2.31 4.09 -18.47
C GLU A 241 2.85 2.66 -18.29
N PHE A 242 3.95 2.49 -17.55
CA PHE A 242 4.54 1.19 -17.19
C PHE A 242 3.55 0.23 -16.52
N HIS A 243 2.58 0.72 -15.76
CA HIS A 243 1.58 -0.13 -15.10
C HIS A 243 0.46 -0.57 -16.04
N ARG A 244 0.36 0.00 -17.24
CA ARG A 244 -0.78 -0.19 -18.15
C ARG A 244 -0.35 -0.25 -19.63
N PRO A 245 0.61 -1.12 -19.98
CA PRO A 245 1.16 -1.22 -21.34
C PRO A 245 0.11 -1.57 -22.39
N SER A 246 -0.91 -2.36 -22.04
CA SER A 246 -2.00 -2.73 -22.96
C SER A 246 -2.77 -1.53 -23.48
N HIS A 247 -2.90 -0.45 -22.69
CA HIS A 247 -3.56 0.77 -23.15
C HIS A 247 -2.76 1.47 -24.25
N PHE A 248 -1.43 1.37 -24.24
CA PHE A 248 -0.54 2.04 -25.21
C PHE A 248 -0.30 1.18 -26.46
N MET A 249 -0.19 -0.14 -26.31
CA MET A 249 -0.06 -1.05 -27.45
C MET A 249 -1.29 -1.02 -28.38
N ASN A 250 -2.49 -0.78 -27.85
CA ASN A 250 -3.70 -0.67 -28.66
C ASN A 250 -3.72 0.57 -29.58
N PHE A 251 -3.00 1.65 -29.22
CA PHE A 251 -2.92 2.84 -30.07
C PHE A 251 -1.99 2.61 -31.27
N ALA A 252 -0.87 1.90 -31.06
CA ALA A 252 0.06 1.55 -32.14
C ALA A 252 -0.65 0.76 -33.26
N THR A 253 -1.55 -0.15 -32.91
CA THR A 253 -2.35 -0.91 -33.90
C THR A 253 -3.41 -0.08 -34.63
N MET A 254 -3.78 1.10 -34.11
CA MET A 254 -4.74 2.00 -34.77
C MET A 254 -4.03 2.91 -35.78
N GLU A 255 -2.82 3.39 -35.48
CA GLU A 255 -2.01 4.19 -36.42
C GLU A 255 -1.64 3.42 -37.69
N GLU A 256 -1.34 2.12 -37.59
CA GLU A 256 -1.07 1.26 -38.76
C GLU A 256 -2.26 1.17 -39.74
N VAL A 257 -3.49 1.39 -39.27
CA VAL A 257 -4.71 1.37 -40.09
C VAL A 257 -4.97 2.74 -40.73
N GLU A 258 -4.63 3.84 -40.05
CA GLU A 258 -4.79 5.20 -40.57
C GLU A 258 -3.74 5.56 -41.62
N GLN A 259 -2.51 5.03 -41.52
CA GLN A 259 -1.47 5.18 -42.56
C GLN A 259 -1.87 4.59 -43.92
N ALA A 260 -2.82 3.64 -43.96
CA ALA A 260 -3.35 3.08 -45.20
C ALA A 260 -4.39 4.00 -45.90
N ALA A 261 -4.79 5.10 -45.26
CA ALA A 261 -5.85 6.00 -45.70
C ALA A 261 -5.42 7.48 -45.73
N GLU A 262 -4.13 7.77 -45.88
CA GLU A 262 -3.62 9.15 -45.79
C GLU A 262 -4.11 10.05 -46.93
N ALA A 263 -4.60 11.23 -46.53
CA ALA A 263 -4.73 12.42 -47.36
C ALA A 263 -3.41 13.22 -47.30
N ASP A 264 -3.11 14.04 -48.32
CA ASP A 264 -1.86 14.81 -48.40
C ASP A 264 -1.61 15.64 -47.13
N HIS A 265 -0.51 15.35 -46.44
CA HIS A 265 -0.02 16.07 -45.26
C HIS A 265 1.21 16.89 -45.64
N GLU A 266 1.01 18.15 -46.04
CA GLU A 266 2.10 19.11 -46.20
C GLU A 266 2.56 19.61 -44.83
N ASP A 267 3.73 19.15 -44.37
CA ASP A 267 4.43 19.67 -43.19
C ASP A 267 5.71 20.42 -43.63
N PHE A 268 5.66 21.75 -43.60
CA PHE A 268 6.76 22.63 -43.98
C PHE A 268 7.66 23.04 -42.80
N TYR A 269 7.46 22.46 -41.61
CA TYR A 269 8.25 22.77 -40.43
C TYR A 269 9.01 21.53 -39.95
N ASN A 270 10.32 21.50 -40.25
CA ASN A 270 11.28 20.55 -39.66
C ASN A 270 11.61 20.90 -38.21
#